data_AF-A0AA40EAB0-F1
#
_entry.id   AF-A0AA40EAB0-F1
#
_cell.length_a   1.000
_cell.length_b   1.000
_cell.length_c   1.000
_cell.angle_alpha   90.00
_cell.angle_beta   90.00
_cell.angle_gamma   90.00
#
_symmetry.space_group_name_H-M   'P 1'
#
loop_
_entity.id
_entity.type
_entity.pdbx_description
1 polymer ?
#
loop_
_entity_poly.entity_id
_entity_poly.type
_entity_poly.pdbx_seq_one_letter_code
_entity_poly.pdbx_strand_id
1 'polypeptide(L)'
;MSRSRLPSLYAIWRILLHSLSLVLCIIIIGLSSYSASFGYGYGARLATRFIAAFWTLAVDVAEIAALADAKRRVRRCPALYLCFLELLTIVICIVLPLLLFGVGTSDHSCMNIPLDECPYEQDIRRIDKGLIAGVYSTIITAFLHFTLFTIACVDYVGIRKGSKTMMN
;
A
#
# COMPACT_ATOMS: atom_id res chain seq x y z
N MET A 1 -30.61 22.40 14.85
CA MET A 1 -29.14 22.43 14.95
C MET A 1 -28.54 22.22 13.58
N SER A 2 -28.03 23.28 12.93
CA SER A 2 -27.27 23.19 11.69
C SER A 2 -25.94 22.50 11.98
N ARG A 3 -25.91 21.18 11.82
CA ARG A 3 -24.67 20.40 11.86
C ARG A 3 -23.78 20.95 10.74
N SER A 4 -22.70 21.62 11.10
CA SER A 4 -21.73 22.20 10.16
C SER A 4 -21.38 21.14 9.12
N ARG A 5 -21.65 21.45 7.84
CA ARG A 5 -21.37 20.58 6.68
C ARG A 5 -19.89 20.48 6.33
N LEU A 6 -19.01 20.92 7.23
CA LEU A 6 -17.58 20.71 7.06
C LEU A 6 -17.32 19.23 7.31
N PRO A 7 -16.65 18.51 6.39
CA PRO A 7 -16.17 17.17 6.71
C PRO A 7 -15.39 17.29 8.02
N SER A 8 -15.69 16.43 9.01
CA SER A 8 -14.97 16.46 10.28
C SER A 8 -13.46 16.44 9.97
N LEU A 9 -12.63 17.17 10.72
CA LEU A 9 -11.17 17.18 10.55
C LEU A 9 -10.60 15.76 10.34
N TYR A 10 -11.23 14.79 10.99
CA TYR A 10 -11.00 13.36 10.84
C TYR A 10 -11.19 12.80 9.41
N ALA A 11 -12.25 13.17 8.69
CA ALA A 11 -12.49 12.72 7.32
C ALA A 11 -11.47 13.34 6.35
N ILE A 12 -11.06 14.59 6.59
CA ILE A 12 -9.99 15.23 5.84
C ILE A 12 -8.68 14.46 6.04
N TRP A 13 -8.36 14.07 7.28
CA TRP A 13 -7.14 13.32 7.59
C TRP A 13 -7.11 11.95 6.92
N ARG A 14 -8.24 11.22 6.91
CA ARG A 14 -8.35 9.95 6.20
C ARG A 14 -8.14 10.10 4.69
N ILE A 15 -8.76 11.12 4.07
CA ILE A 15 -8.56 11.40 2.64
C ILE A 15 -7.08 11.67 2.34
N LEU A 16 -6.41 12.48 3.18
CA LEU A 16 -4.99 12.80 2.99
C LEU A 16 -4.09 11.56 3.11
N LEU A 17 -4.33 10.70 4.10
CA LEU A 17 -3.56 9.46 4.29
C LEU A 17 -3.75 8.49 3.11
N HIS A 18 -5.00 8.26 2.67
CA HIS A 18 -5.27 7.44 1.48
C HIS A 18 -4.67 8.06 0.20
N SER A 19 -4.71 9.38 0.06
CA SER A 19 -4.11 10.07 -1.10
C SER A 19 -2.59 9.90 -1.13
N LEU A 20 -1.94 9.96 0.03
CA LEU A 20 -0.50 9.76 0.16
C LEU A 20 -0.11 8.30 -0.12
N SER A 21 -0.91 7.35 0.35
CA SER A 21 -0.77 5.93 0.00
C SER A 21 -0.91 5.70 -1.52
N LEU A 22 -1.88 6.34 -2.17
CA LEU A 22 -2.05 6.31 -3.62
C LEU A 22 -0.81 6.78 -4.39
N VAL A 23 -0.21 7.89 -3.95
CA VAL A 23 1.03 8.41 -4.56
C VAL A 23 2.16 7.39 -4.42
N LEU A 24 2.31 6.77 -3.24
CA LEU A 24 3.30 5.71 -3.02
C LEU A 24 3.04 4.49 -3.89
N CYS A 25 1.78 4.09 -4.10
CA CYS A 25 1.42 3.00 -5.00
C CYS A 25 1.86 3.28 -6.44
N ILE A 26 1.62 4.49 -6.94
CA ILE A 26 2.05 4.90 -8.29
C ILE A 26 3.59 4.85 -8.40
N ILE A 27 4.30 5.30 -7.36
CA ILE A 27 5.77 5.22 -7.32
C ILE A 27 6.24 3.76 -7.33
N ILE A 28 5.60 2.86 -6.56
CA ILE A 28 5.92 1.42 -6.54
C ILE A 28 5.73 0.81 -7.94
N ILE A 29 4.62 1.11 -8.59
CA ILE A 29 4.30 0.65 -9.95
C ILE A 29 5.35 1.18 -10.94
N GLY A 30 5.68 2.47 -10.89
CA GLY A 30 6.69 3.08 -11.75
C GLY A 30 8.08 2.47 -11.56
N LEU A 31 8.55 2.35 -10.32
CA LEU A 31 9.84 1.73 -10.00
C LEU A 31 9.89 0.27 -10.43
N SER A 32 8.82 -0.49 -10.19
CA SER A 32 8.75 -1.90 -10.57
C SER A 32 8.72 -2.08 -12.09
N SER A 33 8.01 -1.20 -12.81
CA SER A 33 7.98 -1.19 -14.28
C SER A 33 9.34 -0.84 -14.87
N TYR A 34 10.00 0.19 -14.31
CA TYR A 34 11.35 0.58 -14.70
C TYR A 34 12.31 -0.59 -14.48
N SER A 35 12.37 -1.17 -13.28
CA SER A 35 13.22 -2.32 -12.98
C SER A 35 12.91 -3.57 -13.85
N ALA A 36 11.64 -3.80 -14.21
CA ALA A 36 11.26 -4.90 -15.10
C ALA A 36 11.80 -4.73 -16.52
N SER A 37 12.00 -3.48 -16.96
CA SER A 37 12.47 -3.17 -18.32
C SER A 37 13.96 -3.51 -18.51
N PHE A 38 14.72 -3.62 -17.42
CA PHE A 38 16.18 -3.85 -17.43
C PHE A 38 16.60 -5.18 -16.81
N GLY A 39 15.77 -5.82 -15.96
CA GLY A 39 16.16 -7.00 -15.19
C GLY A 39 15.53 -8.31 -15.66
N TYR A 40 16.30 -9.15 -16.36
CA TYR A 40 15.96 -10.57 -16.52
C TYR A 40 16.13 -11.30 -15.18
N GLY A 41 15.16 -12.14 -14.79
CA GLY A 41 15.23 -12.98 -13.56
C GLY A 41 14.53 -12.40 -12.32
N TYR A 42 14.25 -11.10 -12.25
CA TYR A 42 13.57 -10.47 -11.09
C TYR A 42 12.03 -10.45 -11.20
N GLY A 43 11.47 -11.04 -12.25
CA GLY A 43 10.05 -10.92 -12.61
C GLY A 43 9.09 -11.29 -11.47
N ALA A 44 9.39 -12.34 -10.71
CA ALA A 44 8.53 -12.78 -9.60
C ALA A 44 8.49 -11.73 -8.46
N ARG A 45 9.64 -11.17 -8.08
CA ARG A 45 9.75 -10.12 -7.04
C ARG A 45 9.07 -8.82 -7.44
N LEU A 46 9.11 -8.50 -8.72
CA LEU A 46 8.42 -7.33 -9.27
C LEU A 46 6.91 -7.57 -9.33
N ALA A 47 6.48 -8.76 -9.76
CA ALA A 47 5.06 -9.13 -9.85
C ALA A 47 4.34 -9.04 -8.49
N THR A 48 4.94 -9.50 -7.39
CA THR A 48 4.29 -9.40 -6.07
C THR A 48 4.11 -7.97 -5.59
N ARG A 49 5.02 -7.06 -5.97
CA ARG A 49 4.89 -5.63 -5.69
C ARG A 49 3.80 -4.98 -6.52
N PHE A 50 3.67 -5.36 -7.79
CA PHE A 50 2.54 -4.94 -8.61
C PHE A 50 1.22 -5.36 -7.99
N ILE A 51 1.09 -6.63 -7.59
CA ILE A 51 -0.14 -7.15 -6.97
C ILE A 51 -0.46 -6.36 -5.69
N ALA A 52 0.53 -6.16 -4.82
CA ALA A 52 0.34 -5.37 -3.60
C ALA A 52 -0.08 -3.93 -3.90
N ALA A 53 0.56 -3.26 -4.87
CA ALA A 53 0.27 -1.88 -5.25
C ALA A 53 -1.11 -1.70 -5.93
N PHE A 54 -1.55 -2.67 -6.74
CA PHE A 54 -2.89 -2.63 -7.34
C PHE A 54 -3.97 -2.88 -6.29
N TRP A 55 -3.72 -3.78 -5.34
CA TRP A 55 -4.62 -4.01 -4.22
C TRP A 55 -4.82 -2.76 -3.38
N THR A 56 -3.73 -2.13 -2.92
CA THR A 56 -3.78 -0.86 -2.16
C THR A 56 -4.47 0.24 -2.95
N LEU A 57 -4.16 0.38 -4.24
CA LEU A 57 -4.80 1.38 -5.10
C LEU A 57 -6.33 1.18 -5.16
N ALA A 58 -6.81 -0.05 -5.29
CA ALA A 58 -8.25 -0.34 -5.31
C ALA A 58 -8.93 0.04 -3.98
N VAL A 59 -8.29 -0.27 -2.86
CA VAL A 59 -8.79 0.08 -1.51
C VAL A 59 -8.82 1.60 -1.32
N ASP A 60 -7.72 2.29 -1.62
CA ASP A 60 -7.58 3.73 -1.43
C ASP A 60 -8.56 4.53 -2.30
N VAL A 61 -8.71 4.16 -3.58
CA VAL A 61 -9.66 4.83 -4.48
C VAL A 61 -11.09 4.64 -4.01
N ALA A 62 -11.46 3.42 -3.57
CA ALA A 62 -12.80 3.14 -3.07
C ALA A 62 -13.10 3.95 -1.80
N GLU A 63 -12.15 4.04 -0.87
CA GLU A 63 -12.30 4.82 0.37
C GLU A 63 -12.36 6.33 0.12
N ILE A 64 -11.50 6.87 -0.76
CA ILE A 64 -11.54 8.29 -1.13
C ILE A 64 -12.88 8.61 -1.82
N ALA A 65 -13.34 7.77 -2.73
CA ALA A 65 -14.63 7.97 -3.39
C ALA A 65 -15.81 7.95 -2.40
N ALA A 66 -15.79 7.02 -1.44
CA ALA A 66 -16.79 6.92 -0.39
C ALA A 66 -16.77 8.13 0.58
N LEU A 67 -15.60 8.69 0.85
CA LEU A 67 -15.42 9.87 1.72
C LEU A 67 -15.76 11.18 0.98
N ALA A 68 -15.46 11.27 -0.31
CA ALA A 68 -15.71 12.45 -1.14
C ALA A 68 -17.19 12.64 -1.45
N ASP A 69 -17.96 11.56 -1.59
CA ASP A 69 -19.39 11.63 -1.85
C ASP A 69 -20.21 11.84 -0.56
N ALA A 70 -20.00 13.01 0.07
CA ALA A 70 -20.76 13.44 1.25
C ALA A 70 -22.25 13.76 0.94
N LYS A 71 -22.64 13.80 -0.33
CA LYS A 71 -24.00 14.14 -0.78
C LYS A 71 -24.90 12.92 -0.97
N ARG A 72 -24.36 11.79 -1.43
CA ARG A 72 -25.15 10.55 -1.49
C ARG A 72 -25.22 9.91 -0.10
N ARG A 73 -26.42 9.51 0.33
CA ARG A 73 -26.62 8.61 1.48
C ARG A 73 -26.10 7.20 1.17
N VAL A 74 -24.92 7.07 0.58
CA VAL A 74 -24.28 5.76 0.43
C VAL A 74 -24.01 5.27 1.83
N ARG A 75 -24.51 4.07 2.15
CA ARG A 75 -24.21 3.41 3.43
C ARG A 75 -22.69 3.38 3.57
N ARG A 76 -22.15 4.18 4.50
CA ARG A 76 -20.74 4.05 4.89
C ARG A 76 -20.51 2.58 5.24
N CYS A 77 -19.43 2.00 4.72
CA CYS A 77 -19.02 0.66 5.13
C CYS A 77 -18.98 0.62 6.66
N PRO A 78 -19.50 -0.45 7.29
CA PRO A 78 -19.46 -0.57 8.74
C PRO A 78 -17.99 -0.52 9.19
N ALA A 79 -17.71 0.20 10.29
CA ALA A 79 -16.34 0.44 10.74
C ALA A 79 -15.51 -0.86 10.90
N LEU A 80 -16.16 -1.98 11.23
CA LEU A 80 -15.56 -3.31 11.29
C LEU A 80 -14.99 -3.77 9.93
N TYR A 81 -15.74 -3.56 8.84
CA TYR A 81 -15.32 -3.95 7.49
C TYR A 81 -14.12 -3.12 7.04
N LEU A 82 -14.12 -1.84 7.41
CA LEU A 82 -13.02 -0.93 7.14
C LEU A 82 -11.74 -1.35 7.89
N CYS A 83 -11.85 -1.69 9.18
CA CYS A 83 -10.74 -2.26 9.95
C CYS A 83 -10.20 -3.54 9.29
N PHE A 84 -11.09 -4.43 8.83
CA PHE A 84 -10.67 -5.65 8.18
C PHE A 84 -9.93 -5.41 6.86
N LEU A 85 -10.41 -4.48 6.03
CA LEU A 85 -9.75 -4.12 4.77
C LEU A 85 -8.37 -3.50 5.00
N GLU A 86 -8.23 -2.60 5.97
CA GLU A 86 -6.93 -2.00 6.30
C GLU A 86 -5.95 -3.07 6.80
N LEU A 87 -6.41 -3.96 7.69
CA LEU A 87 -5.58 -5.07 8.18
C LEU A 87 -5.13 -6.01 7.06
N LEU A 88 -6.06 -6.39 6.18
CA LEU A 88 -5.75 -7.24 5.03
C LEU A 88 -4.73 -6.56 4.10
N THR A 89 -4.86 -5.26 3.91
CA THR A 89 -3.95 -4.45 3.09
C THR A 89 -2.55 -4.40 3.70
N ILE A 90 -2.43 -4.23 5.02
CA ILE A 90 -1.13 -4.33 5.73
C ILE A 90 -0.49 -5.69 5.51
N VAL A 91 -1.27 -6.77 5.66
CA VAL A 91 -0.77 -8.15 5.47
C VAL A 91 -0.28 -8.34 4.05
N ILE A 92 -1.04 -7.92 3.04
CA ILE A 92 -0.66 -8.00 1.63
C ILE A 92 0.62 -7.21 1.38
N CYS A 93 0.73 -5.98 1.86
CA CYS A 93 1.90 -5.13 1.68
C CYS A 93 3.18 -5.68 2.35
N ILE A 94 3.07 -6.50 3.40
CA ILE A 94 4.22 -7.07 4.10
C ILE A 94 4.55 -8.47 3.57
N VAL A 95 3.56 -9.34 3.44
CA VAL A 95 3.75 -10.77 3.15
C VAL A 95 4.18 -10.99 1.70
N LEU A 96 3.54 -10.31 0.73
CA LEU A 96 3.87 -10.48 -0.70
C LEU A 96 5.30 -10.06 -1.04
N PRO A 97 5.82 -8.91 -0.56
CA PRO A 97 7.23 -8.56 -0.79
C PRO A 97 8.22 -9.47 -0.05
N LEU A 98 7.91 -9.93 1.17
CA LEU A 98 8.80 -10.78 1.96
C LEU A 98 8.92 -12.21 1.41
N LEU A 99 7.82 -12.81 0.94
CA LEU A 99 7.80 -14.18 0.42
C LEU A 99 8.81 -14.41 -0.71
N LEU A 100 9.14 -13.37 -1.50
CA LEU A 100 10.05 -13.49 -2.64
C LEU A 100 11.37 -12.75 -2.46
N PHE A 101 11.57 -12.06 -1.33
CA PHE A 101 12.88 -11.50 -0.97
C PHE A 101 13.88 -12.61 -0.60
N GLY A 102 13.39 -13.68 0.04
CA GLY A 102 14.21 -14.84 0.44
C GLY A 102 14.42 -15.88 -0.66
N VAL A 103 13.62 -15.88 -1.72
CA VAL A 103 13.79 -16.78 -2.86
C VAL A 103 14.77 -16.11 -3.82
N GLY A 104 16.04 -16.44 -3.68
CA GLY A 104 17.07 -16.09 -4.65
C GLY A 104 16.75 -16.73 -5.99
N THR A 105 16.37 -15.95 -6.99
CA THR A 105 16.45 -16.40 -8.38
C THR A 105 17.91 -16.33 -8.77
N SER A 106 18.60 -17.43 -8.51
CA SER A 106 19.89 -17.76 -9.12
C SER A 106 19.78 -17.64 -10.64
N ASP A 107 20.69 -16.88 -11.21
CA ASP A 107 21.61 -17.26 -12.29
C ASP A 107 21.89 -16.05 -13.17
N HIS A 108 22.90 -15.28 -12.76
CA HIS A 108 23.59 -14.36 -13.64
C HIS A 108 24.94 -14.98 -13.96
N SER A 109 24.95 -15.86 -14.95
CA SER A 109 26.16 -16.48 -15.47
C SER A 109 26.99 -15.45 -16.27
N CYS A 110 27.61 -14.45 -15.61
CA CYS A 110 28.86 -13.83 -16.11
C CYS A 110 30.04 -14.78 -15.76
N MET A 111 29.86 -16.11 -15.81
CA MET A 111 30.75 -17.06 -15.13
C MET A 111 32.16 -17.16 -15.74
N ASN A 112 32.42 -16.48 -16.86
CA ASN A 112 33.70 -16.47 -17.55
C ASN A 112 34.12 -15.09 -18.09
N ILE A 113 33.48 -13.99 -17.67
CA ILE A 113 33.83 -12.63 -18.13
C ILE A 113 34.37 -11.85 -16.92
N PRO A 114 35.54 -11.19 -17.02
CA PRO A 114 36.07 -10.39 -15.91
C PRO A 114 35.07 -9.27 -15.56
N LEU A 115 34.88 -9.00 -14.27
CA LEU A 115 33.77 -8.17 -13.73
C LEU A 115 33.70 -6.78 -14.40
N ASP A 116 34.85 -6.22 -14.73
CA ASP A 116 35.05 -4.94 -15.41
C ASP A 116 34.56 -4.89 -16.87
N GLU A 117 34.31 -6.04 -17.49
CA GLU A 117 33.81 -6.17 -18.87
C GLU A 117 32.34 -6.59 -18.97
N CYS A 118 31.64 -6.92 -17.88
CA CYS A 118 30.21 -7.26 -17.98
C CYS A 118 29.40 -5.95 -18.16
N PRO A 119 28.83 -5.66 -19.36
CA PRO A 119 28.18 -4.37 -19.65
C PRO A 119 26.91 -4.13 -18.81
N TYR A 120 26.46 -5.16 -18.07
CA TYR A 120 25.25 -5.16 -17.26
C TYR A 120 25.47 -4.76 -15.79
N GLU A 121 26.71 -4.51 -15.33
CA GLU A 121 26.95 -4.24 -13.90
C GLU A 121 26.32 -2.92 -13.42
N GLN A 122 26.31 -1.88 -14.27
CA GLN A 122 25.59 -0.63 -13.94
C GLN A 122 24.08 -0.82 -13.90
N ASP A 123 23.54 -1.69 -14.75
CA ASP A 123 22.10 -1.99 -14.81
C ASP A 123 21.67 -2.81 -13.60
N ILE A 124 22.45 -3.83 -13.21
CA ILE A 124 22.24 -4.60 -11.98
C ILE A 124 22.24 -3.67 -10.76
N ARG A 125 23.21 -2.76 -10.65
CA ARG A 125 23.28 -1.81 -9.54
C ARG A 125 22.11 -0.82 -9.53
N ARG A 126 21.55 -0.44 -10.69
CA ARG A 126 20.32 0.38 -10.78
C ARG A 126 19.08 -0.43 -10.41
N ILE A 127 18.99 -1.69 -10.83
CA ILE A 127 17.90 -2.61 -10.50
C ILE A 127 17.87 -2.86 -8.99
N ASP A 128 19.02 -3.10 -8.35
CA ASP A 128 19.09 -3.29 -6.89
C ASP A 128 18.65 -2.04 -6.13
N LYS A 129 19.07 -0.84 -6.57
CA LYS A 129 18.58 0.42 -5.98
C LYS A 129 17.08 0.59 -6.13
N GLY A 130 16.51 0.29 -7.31
CA GLY A 130 15.07 0.31 -7.54
C GLY A 130 14.33 -0.75 -6.73
N LEU A 131 14.94 -1.93 -6.56
CA LEU A 131 14.40 -3.02 -5.77
C LEU A 131 14.34 -2.62 -4.29
N ILE A 132 15.44 -2.09 -3.74
CA ILE A 132 15.52 -1.61 -2.35
C ILE A 132 14.52 -0.46 -2.12
N ALA A 133 14.48 0.53 -3.02
CA ALA A 133 13.53 1.64 -2.94
C ALA A 133 12.07 1.14 -2.95
N GLY A 134 11.77 0.13 -3.78
CA GLY A 134 10.46 -0.52 -3.81
C GLY A 134 10.10 -1.30 -2.54
N VAL A 135 11.07 -1.87 -1.80
CA VAL A 135 10.80 -2.46 -0.47
C VAL A 135 10.40 -1.37 0.50
N TYR A 136 11.20 -0.32 0.59
CA TYR A 136 10.94 0.76 1.53
C TYR A 136 9.58 1.41 1.29
N SER A 137 9.20 1.64 0.03
CA SER A 137 7.87 2.18 -0.28
C SER A 137 6.74 1.22 0.11
N THR A 138 6.88 -0.11 -0.04
CA THR A 138 5.87 -1.06 0.47
C THR A 138 5.77 -1.06 2.00
N ILE A 139 6.90 -0.91 2.71
CA ILE A 139 6.91 -0.80 4.18
C ILE A 139 6.23 0.50 4.64
N ILE A 140 6.55 1.62 4.00
CA ILE A 140 5.92 2.92 4.31
C ILE A 140 4.41 2.85 4.04
N THR A 141 4.00 2.21 2.94
CA THR A 141 2.59 2.00 2.60
C THR A 141 1.90 1.15 3.66
N ALA A 142 2.52 0.05 4.11
CA ALA A 142 1.99 -0.77 5.20
C ALA A 142 1.84 0.03 6.50
N PHE A 143 2.80 0.90 6.83
CA PHE A 143 2.71 1.77 8.00
C PHE A 143 1.55 2.77 7.90
N LEU A 144 1.32 3.36 6.72
CA LEU A 144 0.16 4.22 6.47
C LEU A 144 -1.15 3.47 6.69
N HIS A 145 -1.30 2.27 6.13
CA HIS A 145 -2.47 1.44 6.37
C HIS A 145 -2.60 0.99 7.83
N PHE A 146 -1.50 0.81 8.56
CA PHE A 146 -1.55 0.59 10.01
C PHE A 146 -2.12 1.81 10.76
N THR A 147 -1.73 3.03 10.37
CA THR A 147 -2.34 4.23 10.96
C THR A 147 -3.84 4.30 10.65
N LEU A 148 -4.26 4.01 9.41
CA LEU A 148 -5.68 3.97 9.00
C LEU A 148 -6.45 2.87 9.75
N PHE A 149 -5.85 1.71 9.96
CA PHE A 149 -6.41 0.61 10.75
C PHE A 149 -6.69 1.03 12.20
N THR A 150 -5.70 1.65 12.87
CA THR A 150 -5.87 2.10 14.26
C THR A 150 -6.97 3.15 14.38
N ILE A 151 -7.02 4.08 13.43
CA ILE A 151 -8.05 5.11 13.28
C ILE A 151 -9.44 4.45 13.16
N ALA A 152 -9.62 3.49 12.25
CA ALA A 152 -10.88 2.77 12.07
C ALA A 152 -11.29 1.94 13.31
N CYS A 153 -10.33 1.33 14.00
CA CYS A 153 -10.57 0.55 15.21
C CYS A 153 -11.09 1.43 16.37
N VAL A 154 -10.50 2.62 16.55
CA VAL A 154 -10.94 3.58 17.56
C VAL A 154 -12.38 4.02 17.30
N ASP A 155 -12.74 4.28 16.05
CA ASP A 155 -14.10 4.61 15.65
C ASP A 155 -15.09 3.49 15.98
N TYR A 156 -14.73 2.23 15.67
CA TYR A 156 -15.57 1.07 15.99
C TYR A 156 -15.81 0.94 17.50
N VAL A 157 -14.77 1.08 18.32
CA VAL A 157 -14.87 1.01 19.78
C VAL A 157 -15.70 2.17 20.34
N GLY A 158 -15.53 3.38 19.80
CA GLY A 158 -16.30 4.57 20.19
C GLY A 158 -17.80 4.40 19.94
N ILE A 159 -18.18 3.93 18.75
CA ILE A 159 -19.58 3.64 18.39
C ILE A 159 -20.16 2.57 19.33
N ARG A 160 -19.40 1.50 19.62
CA ARG A 160 -19.86 0.41 20.49
C ARG A 160 -20.08 0.88 21.94
N LYS A 161 -19.25 1.77 22.47
CA LYS A 161 -19.43 2.36 23.81
C LYS A 161 -20.67 3.26 23.87
N GLY A 162 -20.84 4.16 22.90
CA GLY A 162 -22.01 5.04 22.83
C GLY A 162 -23.34 4.30 22.67
N SER A 163 -23.34 3.17 21.96
CA SER A 163 -24.53 2.31 21.83
C SER A 163 -24.92 1.64 23.15
N LYS A 164 -23.97 1.37 24.06
CA LYS A 164 -24.27 0.75 25.36
C LYS A 164 -24.81 1.75 26.39
N THR A 165 -24.40 3.02 26.31
CA THR A 165 -24.90 4.07 27.21
C THR A 165 -26.29 4.59 26.86
N MET A 166 -26.79 4.38 25.63
CA MET A 166 -28.15 4.74 25.23
C MET A 166 -29.21 3.66 25.50
N MET A 167 -28.81 2.49 26.01
CA MET A 167 -29.73 1.38 26.34
C MET A 167 -29.96 1.20 27.85
N ASN A 168 -29.40 2.09 28.68
CA ASN A 168 -29.68 2.22 30.11
C ASN A 168 -30.36 3.55 30.39
#